data_AF-A0A7X1ZLZ4-F1
#
_entry.id   AF-A0A7X1ZLZ4-F1
#
_cell.length_a   1.000
_cell.length_b   1.000
_cell.length_c   1.000
_cell.angle_alpha   90.00
_cell.angle_beta   90.00
_cell.angle_gamma   90.00
#
_symmetry.space_group_name_H-M   'P 1'
#
loop_
_entity.id
_entity.type
_entity.pdbx_description
1 polymer ?
#
loop_
_entity_poly.entity_id
_entity_poly.type
_entity_poly.pdbx_seq_one_letter_code
_entity_poly.pdbx_strand_id
1 'polypeptide(L)'
;MFIQFSPSPLEQISSTKEKDREAAARELIRMIKFLSISLNIPSFKELGIKDSQFPEIAQKSFENNSNPSNPREAGVKDYLAILKKAS
;
A
#
# COMPACT_ATOMS: atom_id res chain seq x y z
N MET A 1 -26.98 -14.63 -30.88
CA MET A 1 -26.40 -14.93 -29.56
C MET A 1 -25.57 -13.72 -29.16
N PHE A 2 -26.06 -12.89 -28.24
CA PHE A 2 -25.31 -11.73 -27.74
C PHE A 2 -24.55 -12.15 -26.49
N ILE A 3 -23.21 -12.10 -26.54
CA ILE A 3 -22.37 -12.29 -25.35
C ILE A 3 -22.53 -11.02 -24.51
N GLN A 4 -23.20 -11.12 -23.35
CA GLN A 4 -23.14 -10.07 -22.34
C GLN A 4 -21.76 -10.10 -21.69
N PHE A 5 -20.93 -9.09 -21.96
CA PHE A 5 -19.71 -8.88 -21.18
C PHE A 5 -20.10 -8.38 -19.79
N SER A 6 -19.69 -9.10 -18.75
CA SER A 6 -19.77 -8.61 -17.38
C SER A 6 -18.75 -7.47 -17.21
N PRO A 7 -19.10 -6.36 -16.55
CA PRO A 7 -18.19 -5.24 -16.39
C PRO A 7 -16.91 -5.68 -15.67
N SER A 8 -15.78 -5.16 -16.15
CA SER A 8 -14.47 -5.42 -15.56
C SER A 8 -14.44 -4.98 -14.09
N PRO A 9 -13.56 -5.56 -13.26
CA PRO A 9 -13.44 -5.16 -11.86
C PRO A 9 -13.24 -3.64 -11.67
N LEU A 10 -12.58 -2.98 -12.62
CA LEU A 10 -12.36 -1.52 -12.62
C LEU A 10 -13.66 -0.73 -12.87
N GLU A 11 -14.55 -1.23 -13.73
CA GLU A 11 -15.86 -0.62 -14.00
C GLU A 11 -16.85 -0.82 -12.84
N GLN A 12 -16.75 -1.94 -12.13
CA GLN A 12 -17.57 -2.20 -10.95
C GLN A 12 -17.20 -1.27 -9.78
N ILE A 13 -15.91 -1.00 -9.59
CA ILE A 13 -15.41 -0.05 -8.58
C ILE A 13 -15.83 1.39 -8.92
N SER A 14 -15.89 1.74 -10.21
CA SER A 14 -16.31 3.08 -10.64
C SER A 14 -17.79 3.38 -10.30
N SER A 15 -18.62 2.34 -10.17
CA SER A 15 -20.07 2.44 -9.93
C SER A 15 -20.47 2.37 -8.44
N THR A 16 -19.52 2.09 -7.54
CA THR A 16 -19.76 1.96 -6.09
C THR A 16 -19.73 3.31 -5.39
N LYS A 17 -20.56 3.52 -4.35
CA LYS A 17 -20.56 4.77 -3.58
C LYS A 17 -19.21 4.94 -2.86
N GLU A 18 -18.79 6.19 -2.63
CA GLU A 18 -17.48 6.49 -2.02
C GLU A 18 -17.25 5.78 -0.67
N LYS A 19 -18.29 5.70 0.17
CA LYS A 19 -18.26 4.97 1.45
C LYS A 19 -18.00 3.47 1.25
N ASP A 20 -18.49 2.90 0.16
CA ASP A 20 -18.30 1.49 -0.18
C ASP A 20 -16.87 1.23 -0.69
N ARG A 21 -16.29 2.20 -1.42
CA ARG A 21 -14.88 2.14 -1.88
C ARG A 21 -13.90 2.21 -0.72
N GLU A 22 -14.11 3.11 0.24
CA GLU A 22 -13.24 3.20 1.42
C GLU A 22 -13.31 1.93 2.27
N ALA A 23 -14.53 1.39 2.45
CA ALA A 23 -14.72 0.11 3.14
C ALA A 23 -14.00 -1.03 2.42
N ALA A 24 -14.13 -1.14 1.10
CA ALA A 24 -13.44 -2.13 0.29
C ALA A 24 -11.91 -1.99 0.38
N ALA A 25 -11.36 -0.77 0.34
CA ALA A 25 -9.93 -0.53 0.49
C ALA A 25 -9.41 -0.97 1.88
N ARG A 26 -10.17 -0.69 2.95
CA ARG A 26 -9.83 -1.13 4.31
C ARG A 26 -9.86 -2.65 4.44
N GLU A 27 -10.83 -3.30 3.81
CA GLU A 27 -10.94 -4.76 3.80
C GLU A 27 -9.79 -5.41 3.03
N LEU A 28 -9.40 -4.86 1.89
CA LEU A 28 -8.22 -5.31 1.14
C LEU A 28 -6.95 -5.24 1.99
N ILE A 29 -6.73 -4.13 2.70
CA ILE A 29 -5.58 -3.99 3.61
C ILE A 29 -5.62 -5.07 4.70
N ARG A 30 -6.79 -5.37 5.27
CA ARG A 30 -6.97 -6.42 6.28
C ARG A 30 -6.61 -7.79 5.73
N MET A 31 -7.07 -8.13 4.53
CA MET A 31 -6.76 -9.40 3.86
C MET A 31 -5.27 -9.55 3.54
N ILE A 32 -4.61 -8.49 3.06
CA ILE A 32 -3.16 -8.50 2.82
C ILE A 32 -2.41 -8.78 4.12
N LYS A 33 -2.76 -8.10 5.21
CA LYS A 33 -2.13 -8.34 6.53
C LYS A 33 -2.32 -9.78 6.99
N PHE A 34 -3.54 -10.32 6.86
CA PHE A 34 -3.83 -11.72 7.22
C PHE A 34 -3.00 -12.70 6.39
N LEU A 35 -2.89 -12.48 5.07
CA LEU A 35 -2.08 -13.30 4.18
C LEU A 35 -0.59 -13.26 4.58
N SER A 36 -0.03 -12.07 4.83
CA SER A 36 1.37 -11.93 5.24
C SER A 36 1.67 -12.71 6.53
N ILE A 37 0.78 -12.64 7.53
CA ILE A 37 0.91 -13.41 8.78
C ILE A 37 0.81 -14.92 8.50
N SER A 38 -0.14 -15.35 7.67
CA SER A 38 -0.35 -16.77 7.34
C SER A 38 0.85 -17.39 6.62
N LEU A 39 1.62 -16.57 5.89
CA LEU A 39 2.86 -16.96 5.22
C LEU A 39 4.11 -16.79 6.10
N ASN A 40 3.96 -16.39 7.36
CA ASN A 40 5.06 -16.10 8.28
C ASN A 40 6.05 -15.04 7.74
N ILE A 41 5.55 -14.04 7.01
CA ILE A 41 6.38 -12.90 6.60
C ILE A 41 6.65 -12.03 7.83
N PRO A 42 7.92 -11.71 8.16
CA PRO A 42 8.24 -10.90 9.32
C PRO A 42 7.68 -9.48 9.18
N SER A 43 7.27 -8.90 10.30
CA SER A 43 6.96 -7.47 10.38
C SER A 43 8.23 -6.63 10.20
N PHE A 44 8.05 -5.35 9.87
CA PHE A 44 9.17 -4.42 9.68
C PHE A 44 10.03 -4.30 10.96
N LYS A 45 9.41 -4.31 12.14
CA LYS A 45 10.09 -4.29 13.43
C LYS A 45 11.04 -5.49 13.65
N GLU A 46 10.64 -6.66 13.18
CA GLU A 46 11.42 -7.89 13.32
C GLU A 46 12.70 -7.89 12.45
N LEU A 47 12.80 -6.98 11.49
CA LEU A 47 14.00 -6.81 10.66
C LEU A 47 15.16 -6.14 11.43
N GLY A 48 14.92 -5.58 12.62
CA GLY A 48 15.97 -4.98 13.45
C GLY A 48 16.58 -3.70 12.88
N ILE A 49 15.88 -3.02 11.98
CA ILE A 49 16.30 -1.73 11.40
C ILE A 49 16.18 -0.65 12.47
N LYS A 50 17.26 0.09 12.71
CA LYS A 50 17.30 1.14 13.74
C LYS A 50 16.67 2.42 13.21
N ASP A 51 15.95 3.15 14.07
CA ASP A 51 15.38 4.46 13.75
C ASP A 51 16.41 5.46 13.20
N SER A 52 17.67 5.35 13.63
CA SER A 52 18.78 6.16 13.13
C SER A 52 19.04 5.99 11.63
N GLN A 53 18.59 4.87 11.03
CA GLN A 53 18.73 4.58 9.61
C GLN A 53 17.53 5.10 8.78
N PHE A 54 16.42 5.46 9.41
CA PHE A 54 15.22 5.88 8.66
C PHE A 54 15.42 7.11 7.78
N PRO A 55 16.20 8.15 8.19
CA PRO A 55 16.46 9.29 7.32
C PRO A 55 17.11 8.87 5.99
N GLU A 56 18.08 7.96 6.03
CA GLU A 56 18.75 7.45 4.83
C GLU A 56 17.79 6.62 3.96
N ILE A 57 17.02 5.72 4.57
CA ILE A 57 16.05 4.88 3.85
C ILE A 57 14.98 5.76 3.18
N ALA A 58 14.49 6.80 3.86
CA ALA A 58 13.49 7.72 3.32
C ALA A 58 14.03 8.51 2.13
N GLN A 59 15.28 8.99 2.20
CA GLN A 59 15.94 9.68 1.10
C GLN A 59 16.09 8.76 -0.13
N LYS A 60 16.61 7.54 0.07
CA LYS A 60 16.75 6.55 -1.00
C LYS A 60 15.41 6.12 -1.60
N SER A 61 14.34 6.11 -0.80
CA SER A 61 12.99 5.80 -1.28
C SER A 61 12.45 6.91 -2.19
N PHE A 62 12.69 8.17 -1.83
CA PHE A 62 12.33 9.32 -2.66
C PHE A 62 13.09 9.35 -4.00
N GLU A 63 14.38 9.00 -3.97
CA GLU A 63 15.26 8.94 -5.14
C GLU A 63 15.02 7.70 -6.03
N ASN A 64 14.22 6.74 -5.57
CA ASN A 64 13.95 5.53 -6.32
C ASN A 64 13.19 5.85 -7.61
N ASN A 65 13.59 5.23 -8.73
CA ASN A 65 12.99 5.45 -10.04
C ASN A 65 11.50 5.07 -10.14
N SER A 66 10.98 4.31 -9.16
CA SER A 66 9.57 3.93 -9.07
C SER A 66 8.73 4.92 -8.26
N ASN A 67 9.34 5.86 -7.52
CA ASN A 67 8.60 6.87 -6.75
C ASN A 67 7.62 7.69 -7.63
N PRO A 68 8.00 8.14 -8.85
CA PRO A 68 7.08 8.86 -9.74
C PRO A 68 5.86 8.05 -10.20
N SER A 69 5.90 6.71 -10.07
CA SER A 69 4.77 5.84 -10.42
C SER A 69 3.79 5.63 -9.26
N ASN A 70 4.08 6.16 -8.06
CA ASN A 70 3.17 6.06 -6.92
C ASN A 70 1.92 6.93 -7.19
N PRO A 71 0.69 6.41 -6.99
CA PRO A 71 -0.54 7.15 -7.28
C PRO A 71 -0.72 8.42 -6.43
N ARG A 72 0.04 8.55 -5.35
CA ARG A 72 0.15 9.76 -4.54
C ARG A 72 1.60 10.25 -4.56
N GLU A 73 1.82 11.52 -4.81
CA GLU A 73 3.15 12.13 -4.66
C GLU A 73 3.66 11.93 -3.23
N ALA A 74 4.86 11.36 -3.09
CA ALA A 74 5.48 11.06 -1.81
C ALA A 74 6.85 11.72 -1.72
N GLY A 75 7.03 12.56 -0.70
CA GLY A 75 8.31 13.16 -0.36
C GLY A 75 9.06 12.36 0.70
N VAL A 76 10.30 12.77 0.98
CA VAL A 76 11.15 12.18 2.04
C VAL A 76 10.42 12.13 3.40
N LYS A 77 9.65 13.17 3.74
CA LYS A 77 8.89 13.23 5.00
C LYS A 77 7.77 12.18 5.08
N ASP A 78 7.12 11.86 3.96
CA ASP A 78 6.08 10.84 3.90
C ASP A 78 6.67 9.45 4.13
N TYR A 79 7.79 9.14 3.47
CA TYR A 79 8.51 7.89 3.69
C TYR A 79 9.00 7.75 5.14
N LEU A 80 9.52 8.83 5.72
CA LEU A 80 9.93 8.83 7.13
C LEU A 80 8.74 8.54 8.06
N ALA A 81 7.57 9.10 7.79
CA ALA A 81 6.35 8.84 8.56
C ALA A 81 5.87 7.38 8.39
N ILE A 82 5.96 6.82 7.18
CA ILE A 82 5.63 5.43 6.89
C ILE A 82 6.56 4.48 7.67
N LEU A 83 7.87 4.72 7.62
CA LEU A 83 8.87 3.93 8.35
C LEU A 83 8.56 3.93 9.86
N LYS A 84 8.35 5.10 10.46
CA LYS A 84 7.98 5.23 11.88
C LYS A 84 6.68 4.52 12.25
N LYS A 85 5.73 4.42 11.32
CA LYS A 85 4.46 3.72 11.56
C LYS A 85 4.59 2.21 11.43
N ALA A 86 5.57 1.73 10.66
CA ALA A 86 5.82 0.31 10.44
C ALA A 86 6.67 -0.33 11.55
N SER A 87 7.44 0.48 12.27
CA SER A 87 8.31 0.09 13.40
C SER A 87 7.58 -0.27 14.69
#